data_AF-A0A6A5QJM4-F1
#
_entry.id   AF-A0A6A5QJM4-F1
#
_cell.length_a   1.000
_cell.length_b   1.000
_cell.length_c   1.000
_cell.angle_alpha   90.00
_cell.angle_beta   90.00
_cell.angle_gamma   90.00
#
_symmetry.space_group_name_H-M   'P 1'
#
loop_
_entity.id
_entity.type
_entity.pdbx_description
1 polymer ?
#
loop_
_entity_poly.entity_id
_entity_poly.type
_entity_poly.pdbx_seq_one_letter_code
_entity_poly.pdbx_strand_id
1 'polypeptide(L)'
;MKINEHEAILTPRVLLVPYSSHHVPTYHEWMQDEEIRHLTASEPLSLPAEHAMQQSWRLDHDKLTFIICHSPPCSLSSITPEQHDSPGTMIGDVNLFLYEADTDDDESEYAAADGVRGARPVVGELELMLPHPSTRRLGFGLHTLQAFIGYITSASTLPRMLEEYRLGCDERSERYLRCLRVKVGKENVASLRLFRKIGFKDVGGGEANYFGEVELRMDVREGECVDLADGDGEGKVVRYGS
;
A
#
# COMPACT_ATOMS: atom_id res chain seq x y z
N MET A 1 6.00 6.42 -7.27
CA MET A 1 7.37 6.28 -6.75
C MET A 1 8.09 5.29 -7.64
N LYS A 2 9.41 5.40 -7.74
CA LYS A 2 10.25 4.50 -8.56
C LYS A 2 11.03 3.50 -7.73
N ILE A 3 11.04 3.60 -6.39
CA ILE A 3 11.74 2.64 -5.52
C ILE A 3 11.47 1.16 -5.85
N ASN A 4 10.25 0.83 -6.27
CA ASN A 4 9.84 -0.55 -6.56
C ASN A 4 9.99 -0.95 -8.03
N GLU A 5 10.50 -0.08 -8.90
CA GLU A 5 10.51 -0.29 -10.37
C GLU A 5 11.09 -1.64 -10.81
N HIS A 6 12.05 -2.18 -10.06
CA HIS A 6 12.72 -3.46 -10.32
C HIS A 6 12.55 -4.49 -9.19
N GLU A 7 11.59 -4.27 -8.30
CA GLU A 7 11.35 -5.09 -7.11
C GLU A 7 9.94 -5.66 -7.11
N ALA A 8 9.82 -6.98 -7.00
CA ALA A 8 8.56 -7.66 -6.73
C ALA A 8 8.63 -8.36 -5.37
N ILE A 9 7.49 -8.53 -4.72
CA ILE A 9 7.39 -9.19 -3.41
C ILE A 9 6.69 -10.54 -3.62
N LEU A 10 7.43 -11.62 -3.45
CA LEU A 10 6.92 -12.98 -3.62
C LEU A 10 6.64 -13.62 -2.26
N THR A 11 5.40 -14.06 -2.06
CA THR A 11 4.98 -14.89 -0.92
C THR A 11 4.43 -16.21 -1.46
N PRO A 12 4.21 -17.24 -0.61
CA PRO A 12 3.57 -18.49 -1.06
C PRO A 12 2.14 -18.32 -1.60
N ARG A 13 1.47 -17.20 -1.32
CA ARG A 13 0.05 -16.96 -1.65
C ARG A 13 -0.16 -15.90 -2.73
N VAL A 14 0.61 -14.82 -2.64
CA VAL A 14 0.51 -13.65 -3.52
C VAL A 14 1.86 -13.24 -4.06
N LEU A 15 1.83 -12.69 -5.27
CA LEU A 15 2.94 -11.99 -5.89
C LEU A 15 2.54 -10.52 -6.01
N LEU A 16 3.32 -9.60 -5.46
CA LEU A 16 3.14 -8.16 -5.65
C LEU A 16 4.13 -7.69 -6.69
N VAL A 17 3.66 -7.11 -7.78
CA VAL A 17 4.51 -6.54 -8.84
C VAL A 17 4.28 -5.03 -9.00
N PRO A 18 5.28 -4.27 -9.47
CA PRO A 18 5.11 -2.84 -9.74
C PRO A 18 4.02 -2.60 -10.79
N TYR A 19 3.19 -1.58 -10.57
CA TYR A 19 2.17 -1.22 -11.54
C TYR A 19 2.78 -0.64 -12.82
N SER A 20 2.70 -1.43 -13.88
CA SER A 20 3.13 -1.14 -15.26
C SER A 20 1.96 -0.97 -16.24
N SER A 21 2.25 -0.41 -17.42
CA SER A 21 1.26 -0.07 -18.45
C SER A 21 0.47 -1.27 -19.01
N HIS A 22 1.05 -2.47 -19.03
CA HIS A 22 0.37 -3.69 -19.51
C HIS A 22 -0.75 -4.18 -18.60
N HIS A 23 -0.80 -3.71 -17.35
CA HIS A 23 -1.89 -4.01 -16.41
C HIS A 23 -3.12 -3.14 -16.62
N VAL A 24 -2.97 -1.97 -17.27
CA VAL A 24 -4.04 -0.97 -17.42
C VAL A 24 -5.28 -1.54 -18.10
N PRO A 25 -5.22 -2.36 -19.17
CA PRO A 25 -6.42 -2.93 -19.77
C PRO A 25 -7.25 -3.77 -18.80
N THR A 26 -6.62 -4.63 -17.99
CA THR A 26 -7.31 -5.44 -16.98
C THR A 26 -7.88 -4.57 -15.87
N TYR A 27 -7.13 -3.56 -15.43
CA TYR A 27 -7.59 -2.61 -14.42
C TYR A 27 -8.82 -1.83 -14.91
N HIS A 28 -8.79 -1.38 -16.17
CA HIS A 28 -9.89 -0.69 -16.84
C HIS A 28 -11.17 -1.53 -16.88
N GLU A 29 -11.04 -2.83 -17.14
CA GLU A 29 -12.15 -3.78 -17.09
C GLU A 29 -12.76 -3.87 -15.68
N TRP A 30 -11.94 -3.91 -14.63
CA TRP A 30 -12.44 -3.85 -13.24
C TRP A 30 -13.16 -2.54 -12.95
N MET A 31 -12.65 -1.42 -13.46
CA MET A 31 -13.26 -0.09 -13.30
C MET A 31 -14.57 0.07 -14.09
N GLN A 32 -14.95 -0.87 -14.98
CA GLN A 32 -16.28 -0.85 -15.59
C GLN A 32 -17.40 -1.27 -14.63
N ASP A 33 -17.08 -1.96 -13.53
CA ASP A 33 -18.05 -2.38 -12.51
C ASP A 33 -18.43 -1.22 -11.56
N GLU A 34 -19.74 -0.96 -11.44
CA GLU A 34 -20.28 0.09 -10.58
C GLU A 34 -20.04 -0.16 -9.09
N GLU A 35 -20.11 -1.41 -8.62
CA GLU A 35 -19.86 -1.77 -7.22
C GLU A 35 -18.40 -1.50 -6.87
N ILE A 36 -17.47 -1.89 -7.75
CA ILE A 36 -16.04 -1.67 -7.54
C ILE A 36 -15.75 -0.17 -7.47
N ARG A 37 -16.22 0.62 -8.45
CA ARG A 37 -16.04 2.08 -8.46
C ARG A 37 -16.60 2.75 -7.20
N HIS A 38 -17.77 2.32 -6.74
CA HIS A 38 -18.37 2.86 -5.53
C HIS A 38 -17.52 2.55 -4.29
N LEU A 39 -17.00 1.31 -4.18
CA LEU A 39 -16.16 0.89 -3.06
C LEU A 39 -14.77 1.55 -3.05
N THR A 40 -14.26 1.97 -4.22
CA THR A 40 -12.97 2.66 -4.36
C THR A 40 -13.11 4.17 -4.56
N ALA A 41 -14.33 4.72 -4.40
CA ALA A 41 -14.65 6.13 -4.65
C ALA A 41 -14.08 6.67 -5.98
N SER A 42 -14.07 5.83 -7.02
CA SER A 42 -13.43 6.10 -8.31
C SER A 42 -14.46 6.49 -9.38
N GLU A 43 -14.11 7.48 -10.19
CA GLU A 43 -14.92 7.89 -11.36
C GLU A 43 -14.54 7.06 -12.59
N PRO A 44 -15.47 6.79 -13.52
CA PRO A 44 -15.17 6.08 -14.74
C PRO A 44 -14.25 6.94 -15.64
N LEU A 45 -13.13 6.36 -16.06
CA LEU A 45 -12.18 6.97 -16.97
C LEU A 45 -12.19 6.25 -18.32
N SER A 46 -11.73 6.93 -19.37
CA SER A 46 -11.45 6.26 -20.64
C SER A 46 -10.11 5.52 -20.55
N LEU A 47 -9.92 4.45 -21.33
CA LEU A 47 -8.67 3.70 -21.34
C LEU A 47 -7.41 4.58 -21.56
N PRO A 48 -7.39 5.57 -22.48
CA PRO A 48 -6.26 6.49 -22.59
C PRO A 48 -6.03 7.35 -21.33
N ALA A 49 -7.11 7.74 -20.65
CA ALA A 49 -7.02 8.50 -19.40
C ALA A 49 -6.47 7.64 -18.26
N GLU A 50 -6.81 6.35 -18.19
CA GLU A 50 -6.21 5.43 -17.22
C GLU A 50 -4.72 5.20 -17.47
N HIS A 51 -4.30 5.09 -18.73
CA HIS A 51 -2.87 5.05 -19.06
C HIS A 51 -2.14 6.31 -18.59
N ALA A 52 -2.73 7.49 -18.79
CA ALA A 52 -2.15 8.75 -18.33
C ALA A 52 -2.08 8.80 -16.79
N MET A 53 -3.12 8.34 -16.09
CA MET A 53 -3.15 8.27 -14.63
C MET A 53 -2.11 7.31 -14.08
N GLN A 54 -2.00 6.10 -14.66
CA GLN A 54 -0.98 5.12 -14.30
C GLN A 54 0.43 5.70 -14.45
N GLN A 55 0.70 6.39 -15.55
CA GLN A 55 1.99 7.03 -15.78
C GLN A 55 2.28 8.11 -14.74
N SER A 56 1.28 8.93 -14.38
CA SER A 56 1.41 9.94 -13.33
C SER A 56 1.75 9.30 -11.98
N TRP A 57 0.97 8.30 -11.56
CA TRP A 57 1.16 7.62 -10.27
C TRP A 57 2.52 6.93 -10.17
N ARG A 58 3.02 6.40 -11.28
CA ARG A 58 4.36 5.80 -11.33
C ARG A 58 5.45 6.84 -11.10
N LEU A 59 5.27 8.08 -11.56
CA LEU A 59 6.25 9.17 -11.43
C LEU A 59 6.12 9.95 -10.12
N ASP A 60 4.96 9.88 -9.46
CA ASP A 60 4.67 10.59 -8.22
C ASP A 60 5.53 10.10 -7.04
N HIS A 61 6.22 11.01 -6.35
CA HIS A 61 7.12 10.67 -5.24
C HIS A 61 6.38 10.28 -3.95
N ASP A 62 5.06 10.48 -3.90
CA ASP A 62 4.19 10.26 -2.74
C ASP A 62 3.29 9.02 -2.87
N LYS A 63 3.39 8.29 -3.99
CA LYS A 63 2.53 7.13 -4.30
C LYS A 63 3.33 5.88 -4.56
N LEU A 64 3.01 4.79 -3.88
CA LEU A 64 3.60 3.47 -4.12
C LEU A 64 2.50 2.46 -4.42
N THR A 65 2.49 1.93 -5.64
CA THR A 65 1.46 1.00 -6.12
C THR A 65 2.06 -0.33 -6.53
N PHE A 66 1.43 -1.41 -6.07
CA PHE A 66 1.66 -2.76 -6.54
C PHE A 66 0.36 -3.38 -7.08
N ILE A 67 0.48 -4.14 -8.16
CA ILE A 67 -0.55 -5.07 -8.61
C ILE A 67 -0.37 -6.39 -7.86
N ILE A 68 -1.48 -6.93 -7.39
CA ILE A 68 -1.55 -8.22 -6.70
C ILE A 68 -1.86 -9.29 -7.74
N CYS A 69 -0.99 -10.28 -7.82
CA CYS A 69 -1.13 -11.46 -8.67
C CYS A 69 -1.16 -12.74 -7.82
N HIS A 70 -1.70 -13.81 -8.41
CA HIS A 70 -1.51 -15.15 -7.86
C HIS A 70 -0.02 -15.51 -7.81
N SER A 71 0.42 -16.10 -6.69
CA SER A 71 1.80 -16.58 -6.59
C SER A 71 2.05 -17.67 -7.65
N PRO A 72 3.18 -17.62 -8.37
CA PRO A 72 3.62 -18.74 -9.19
C PRO A 72 3.88 -19.98 -8.33
N PRO A 73 3.72 -21.19 -8.88
CA PRO A 73 3.89 -22.45 -8.14
C PRO A 73 5.36 -22.77 -7.81
N CYS A 74 6.32 -22.10 -8.44
CA CYS A 74 7.75 -22.28 -8.20
C CYS A 74 8.35 -21.06 -7.49
N SER A 75 9.31 -21.30 -6.59
CA SER A 75 10.11 -20.22 -5.98
C SER A 75 11.02 -19.60 -7.04
N LEU A 76 10.55 -18.51 -7.66
CA LEU A 76 11.33 -17.79 -8.67
C LEU A 76 12.31 -16.83 -8.00
N SER A 77 13.51 -16.72 -8.58
CA SER A 77 14.50 -15.70 -8.19
C SER A 77 14.27 -14.36 -8.92
N SER A 78 13.50 -14.39 -10.00
CA SER A 78 13.17 -13.22 -10.81
C SER A 78 11.77 -13.38 -11.40
N ILE A 79 11.05 -12.27 -11.52
CA ILE A 79 9.72 -12.18 -12.07
C ILE A 79 9.80 -11.51 -13.44
N THR A 80 9.41 -12.24 -14.48
CA THR A 80 9.28 -11.72 -15.85
C THR A 80 7.92 -11.04 -16.03
N PRO A 81 7.89 -9.74 -16.42
CA PRO A 81 6.65 -9.03 -16.78
C PRO A 81 5.92 -9.71 -17.94
N GLU A 82 4.60 -9.53 -17.99
CA GLU A 82 3.63 -10.14 -18.91
C GLU A 82 3.51 -11.68 -18.83
N GLN A 83 4.48 -12.36 -18.21
CA GLN A 83 4.47 -13.81 -18.02
C GLN A 83 3.89 -14.21 -16.67
N HIS A 84 4.36 -13.60 -15.58
CA HIS A 84 3.96 -13.97 -14.21
C HIS A 84 2.86 -13.06 -13.64
N ASP A 85 2.70 -11.88 -14.21
CA ASP A 85 1.71 -10.85 -13.92
C ASP A 85 0.77 -10.60 -15.12
N SER A 86 0.55 -11.65 -15.92
CA SER A 86 -0.43 -11.63 -17.02
C SER A 86 -1.84 -11.30 -16.53
N PRO A 87 -2.76 -10.83 -17.39
CA PRO A 87 -4.15 -10.52 -17.00
C PRO A 87 -4.86 -11.62 -16.22
N GLY A 88 -4.60 -12.90 -16.54
CA GLY A 88 -5.24 -14.03 -15.88
C GLY A 88 -4.73 -14.33 -14.46
N THR A 89 -3.61 -13.73 -14.04
CA THR A 89 -3.08 -13.89 -12.68
C THR A 89 -3.38 -12.70 -11.77
N MET A 90 -3.79 -11.55 -12.33
CA MET A 90 -4.13 -10.34 -11.60
C MET A 90 -5.38 -10.55 -10.73
N ILE A 91 -5.30 -10.17 -9.47
CA ILE A 91 -6.40 -10.34 -8.49
C ILE A 91 -6.74 -9.08 -7.70
N GLY A 92 -6.01 -7.97 -7.92
CA GLY A 92 -6.28 -6.67 -7.32
C GLY A 92 -5.03 -5.77 -7.30
N ASP A 93 -5.05 -4.74 -6.47
CA ASP A 93 -3.94 -3.82 -6.26
C ASP A 93 -3.88 -3.35 -4.81
N VAL A 94 -2.71 -2.85 -4.42
CA VAL A 94 -2.47 -2.22 -3.13
C VAL A 94 -1.66 -0.95 -3.33
N ASN A 95 -2.13 0.13 -2.72
CA ASN A 95 -1.55 1.47 -2.81
C ASN A 95 -1.12 1.97 -1.44
N LEU A 96 -0.08 2.79 -1.44
CA LEU A 96 0.34 3.62 -0.32
C LEU A 96 0.43 5.07 -0.80
N PHE A 97 -0.19 5.99 -0.06
CA PHE A 97 -0.12 7.43 -0.24
C PHE A 97 0.58 8.08 0.96
N LEU A 98 1.57 8.93 0.71
CA LEU A 98 2.29 9.63 1.77
C LEU A 98 1.81 11.07 1.95
N TYR A 99 1.57 11.45 3.20
CA TYR A 99 1.16 12.80 3.58
C TYR A 99 2.07 13.35 4.68
N GLU A 100 2.43 14.62 4.61
CA GLU A 100 2.99 15.32 5.76
C GLU A 100 1.90 15.49 6.83
N ALA A 101 2.20 15.12 8.07
CA ALA A 101 1.31 15.43 9.18
C ALA A 101 1.51 16.90 9.61
N ASP A 102 0.40 17.61 9.80
CA ASP A 102 0.42 18.98 10.34
C ASP A 102 1.06 18.98 11.73
N THR A 103 2.06 19.85 11.91
CA THR A 103 2.80 20.01 13.17
C THR A 103 2.12 20.93 14.17
N ASP A 104 0.91 21.41 13.87
CA ASP A 104 0.14 22.35 14.70
C ASP A 104 -0.71 21.67 15.78
N ASP A 105 -0.79 20.34 15.80
CA ASP A 105 -1.28 19.61 16.96
C ASP A 105 -0.19 19.61 18.05
N ASP A 106 -0.56 20.01 19.27
CA ASP A 106 0.25 20.14 20.51
C ASP A 106 0.99 18.85 20.96
N GLU A 107 1.27 17.90 20.08
CA GLU A 107 2.05 16.67 20.32
C GLU A 107 3.56 16.82 20.03
N SER A 108 4.05 18.06 19.95
CA SER A 108 5.49 18.37 19.83
C SER A 108 6.34 17.85 20.99
N GLU A 109 5.73 17.43 22.11
CA GLU A 109 6.45 16.87 23.26
C GLU A 109 6.86 15.40 23.11
N TYR A 110 6.20 14.59 22.27
CA TYR A 110 6.58 13.19 22.04
C TYR A 110 7.61 13.00 20.92
N ALA A 111 7.66 13.92 19.95
CA ALA A 111 8.66 13.91 18.87
C ALA A 111 10.10 14.22 19.37
N ALA A 112 10.25 14.73 20.59
CA ALA A 112 11.55 14.98 21.21
C ALA A 112 12.21 13.71 21.80
N ALA A 113 11.47 12.60 21.91
CA ALA A 113 12.00 11.37 22.50
C ALA A 113 12.85 10.53 21.50
N ASP A 114 12.65 10.71 20.20
CA ASP A 114 13.29 9.89 19.14
C ASP A 114 14.37 10.63 18.32
N GLY A 115 14.89 11.75 18.85
CA GLY A 115 16.23 12.21 18.51
C GLY A 115 16.45 13.02 17.22
N VAL A 116 15.50 13.16 16.29
CA VAL A 116 15.74 13.96 15.07
C VAL A 116 15.05 15.32 15.15
N ARG A 117 15.70 16.27 15.85
CA ARG A 117 15.30 17.69 15.84
C ARG A 117 15.22 18.19 14.38
N GLY A 118 14.01 18.50 13.91
CA GLY A 118 13.78 19.07 12.57
C GLY A 118 13.30 18.08 11.50
N ALA A 119 13.08 16.81 11.82
CA ALA A 119 12.39 15.88 10.92
C ALA A 119 10.87 16.10 10.96
N ARG A 120 10.21 16.04 9.78
CA ARG A 120 8.75 16.14 9.69
C ARG A 120 8.10 14.75 9.73
N PRO A 121 7.00 14.59 10.49
CA PRO A 121 6.24 13.35 10.52
C PRO A 121 5.51 13.12 9.19
N VAL A 122 5.59 11.88 8.69
CA VAL A 122 4.84 11.41 7.51
C VAL A 122 3.83 10.35 7.93
N VAL A 123 2.63 10.42 7.37
CA VAL A 123 1.57 9.42 7.52
C VAL A 123 1.38 8.70 6.20
N GLY A 124 1.42 7.37 6.22
CA GLY A 124 1.17 6.54 5.05
C GLY A 124 -0.26 5.98 5.03
N GLU A 125 -1.08 6.36 4.07
CA GLU A 125 -2.43 5.83 3.89
C GLU A 125 -2.40 4.62 2.96
N LEU A 126 -2.91 3.47 3.43
CA LEU A 126 -3.00 2.25 2.64
C LEU A 126 -4.39 2.10 2.03
N GLU A 127 -4.43 1.71 0.75
CA GLU A 127 -5.64 1.27 0.07
C GLU A 127 -5.44 -0.12 -0.52
N LEU A 128 -6.43 -1.00 -0.37
CA LEU A 128 -6.40 -2.35 -0.89
C LEU A 128 -7.69 -2.61 -1.67
N MET A 129 -7.55 -2.97 -2.94
CA MET A 129 -8.67 -3.39 -3.78
C MET A 129 -8.54 -4.86 -4.18
N LEU A 130 -9.61 -5.63 -3.96
CA LEU A 130 -9.76 -7.00 -4.45
C LEU A 130 -11.08 -7.09 -5.23
N PRO A 131 -11.05 -6.85 -6.56
CA PRO A 131 -12.24 -6.67 -7.38
C PRO A 131 -13.16 -7.90 -7.37
N HIS A 132 -12.59 -9.11 -7.46
CA HIS A 132 -13.39 -10.32 -7.60
C HIS A 132 -13.92 -10.85 -6.25
N PRO A 133 -15.25 -11.08 -6.10
CA PRO A 133 -15.81 -11.67 -4.88
C PRO A 133 -15.23 -13.05 -4.54
N SER A 134 -14.78 -13.81 -5.55
CA SER A 134 -14.14 -15.12 -5.40
C SER A 134 -12.78 -15.06 -4.71
N THR A 135 -12.09 -13.91 -4.74
CA THR A 135 -10.81 -13.72 -4.03
C THR A 135 -11.02 -13.17 -2.62
N ARG A 136 -12.23 -12.66 -2.32
CA ARG A 136 -12.62 -12.22 -0.97
C ARG A 136 -12.72 -13.45 -0.06
N ARG A 137 -12.27 -13.33 1.19
CA ARG A 137 -12.31 -14.38 2.23
C ARG A 137 -11.41 -15.62 2.01
N LEU A 138 -10.56 -15.62 0.98
CA LEU A 138 -9.51 -16.64 0.79
C LEU A 138 -8.18 -16.29 1.48
N GLY A 139 -8.15 -15.18 2.23
CA GLY A 139 -6.98 -14.71 2.95
C GLY A 139 -6.00 -13.89 2.09
N PHE A 140 -6.26 -13.66 0.80
CA PHE A 140 -5.38 -12.86 -0.06
C PHE A 140 -5.13 -11.46 0.51
N GLY A 141 -6.18 -10.74 0.95
CA GLY A 141 -6.00 -9.41 1.53
C GLY A 141 -5.11 -9.38 2.77
N LEU A 142 -5.14 -10.43 3.60
CA LEU A 142 -4.26 -10.53 4.77
C LEU A 142 -2.80 -10.71 4.34
N HIS A 143 -2.53 -11.66 3.44
CA HIS A 143 -1.16 -11.93 2.96
C HIS A 143 -0.60 -10.75 2.17
N THR A 144 -1.42 -10.07 1.35
CA THR A 144 -1.04 -8.84 0.65
C THR A 144 -0.62 -7.77 1.63
N LEU A 145 -1.44 -7.47 2.64
CA LEU A 145 -1.12 -6.42 3.60
C LEU A 145 0.09 -6.76 4.45
N GLN A 146 0.26 -8.02 4.87
CA GLN A 146 1.45 -8.45 5.60
C GLN A 146 2.73 -8.25 4.76
N ALA A 147 2.71 -8.72 3.51
CA ALA A 147 3.85 -8.58 2.61
C ALA A 147 4.14 -7.11 2.26
N PHE A 148 3.09 -6.31 2.04
CA PHE A 148 3.23 -4.90 1.68
C PHE A 148 3.71 -4.04 2.86
N ILE A 149 3.13 -4.22 4.05
CA ILE A 149 3.59 -3.54 5.26
C ILE A 149 5.03 -3.94 5.58
N GLY A 150 5.35 -5.25 5.53
CA GLY A 150 6.71 -5.72 5.76
C GLY A 150 7.72 -5.14 4.77
N TYR A 151 7.34 -4.96 3.50
CA TYR A 151 8.16 -4.26 2.52
C TYR A 151 8.37 -2.80 2.89
N ILE A 152 7.29 -2.05 3.17
CA ILE A 152 7.31 -0.62 3.50
C ILE A 152 8.16 -0.35 4.75
N THR A 153 8.02 -1.16 5.79
CA THR A 153 8.68 -0.97 7.09
C THR A 153 10.05 -1.67 7.17
N SER A 154 10.51 -2.30 6.09
CA SER A 154 11.82 -2.97 6.10
C SER A 154 12.95 -1.95 6.23
N ALA A 155 14.01 -2.35 6.95
CA ALA A 155 15.19 -1.50 7.15
C ALA A 155 15.89 -1.10 5.84
N SER A 156 15.70 -1.85 4.76
CA SER A 156 16.24 -1.53 3.43
C SER A 156 15.36 -0.58 2.63
N THR A 157 14.03 -0.69 2.72
CA THR A 157 13.10 0.04 1.85
C THR A 157 12.64 1.35 2.49
N LEU A 158 12.35 1.35 3.80
CA LEU A 158 11.82 2.54 4.48
C LEU A 158 12.70 3.79 4.28
N PRO A 159 14.03 3.74 4.47
CA PRO A 159 14.87 4.91 4.26
C PRO A 159 14.87 5.39 2.80
N ARG A 160 14.91 4.45 1.83
CA ARG A 160 14.88 4.77 0.39
C ARG A 160 13.56 5.43 -0.02
N MET A 161 12.44 4.93 0.52
CA MET A 161 11.11 5.48 0.28
C MET A 161 11.00 6.91 0.81
N LEU A 162 11.43 7.14 2.05
CA LEU A 162 11.40 8.47 2.67
C LEU A 162 12.36 9.44 1.99
N GLU A 163 13.51 8.98 1.49
CA GLU A 163 14.44 9.79 0.70
C GLU A 163 13.82 10.22 -0.64
N GLU A 164 13.21 9.30 -1.40
CA GLU A 164 12.52 9.65 -2.65
C GLU A 164 11.38 10.66 -2.40
N TYR A 165 10.59 10.44 -1.34
CA TYR A 165 9.53 11.36 -0.95
C TYR A 165 10.08 12.75 -0.58
N ARG A 166 11.13 12.82 0.24
CA ARG A 166 11.79 14.06 0.64
C ARG A 166 12.29 14.87 -0.57
N LEU A 167 12.93 14.20 -1.53
CA LEU A 167 13.46 14.83 -2.74
C LEU A 167 12.35 15.41 -3.64
N GLY A 168 11.14 14.85 -3.59
CA GLY A 168 10.00 15.35 -4.36
C GLY A 168 9.21 16.50 -3.70
N CYS A 169 9.35 16.69 -2.38
CA CYS A 169 8.66 17.73 -1.60
C CYS A 169 9.52 19.00 -1.38
N ASP A 170 10.46 18.91 -0.42
CA ASP A 170 11.42 19.96 -0.04
C ASP A 170 12.64 19.28 0.61
N GLU A 171 13.82 19.53 0.04
CA GLU A 171 15.07 18.82 0.38
C GLU A 171 15.58 19.09 1.81
N ARG A 172 15.05 20.11 2.51
CA ARG A 172 15.72 20.68 3.69
C ARG A 172 15.50 19.94 5.01
N SER A 173 14.34 19.33 5.19
CA SER A 173 13.99 18.64 6.44
C SER A 173 14.02 17.14 6.22
N GLU A 174 14.49 16.39 7.22
CA GLU A 174 14.35 14.93 7.22
C GLU A 174 12.87 14.53 7.35
N ARG A 175 12.56 13.28 7.01
CA ARG A 175 11.22 12.70 7.14
C ARG A 175 11.31 11.39 7.90
N TYR A 176 10.31 11.11 8.72
CA TYR A 176 10.14 9.79 9.35
C TYR A 176 8.69 9.34 9.19
N LEU A 177 8.48 8.05 8.97
CA LEU A 177 7.14 7.48 8.89
C LEU A 177 6.60 7.30 10.31
N ARG A 178 5.64 8.15 10.70
CA ARG A 178 5.04 8.13 12.04
C ARG A 178 4.08 6.95 12.21
N CYS A 179 3.20 6.75 11.24
CA CYS A 179 2.23 5.68 11.27
C CYS A 179 1.69 5.35 9.88
N LEU A 180 1.12 4.16 9.76
CA LEU A 180 0.27 3.76 8.65
C LEU A 180 -1.19 3.95 9.05
N ARG A 181 -2.02 4.48 8.16
CA ARG A 181 -3.46 4.65 8.36
C ARG A 181 -4.26 3.99 7.25
N VAL A 182 -5.51 3.68 7.57
CA VAL A 182 -6.52 3.24 6.61
C VAL A 182 -7.84 3.93 6.94
N LYS A 183 -8.58 4.32 5.91
CA LYS A 183 -9.95 4.82 6.04
C LYS A 183 -10.88 3.81 5.41
N VAL A 184 -11.85 3.35 6.18
CA VAL A 184 -12.75 2.29 5.74
C VAL A 184 -14.16 2.70 6.08
N GLY A 185 -15.06 2.71 5.09
CA GLY A 185 -16.48 2.94 5.32
C GLY A 185 -17.02 2.05 6.45
N LYS A 186 -17.79 2.64 7.37
CA LYS A 186 -18.28 1.97 8.59
C LYS A 186 -19.08 0.69 8.30
N GLU A 187 -19.71 0.61 7.14
CA GLU A 187 -20.49 -0.54 6.68
C GLU A 187 -19.60 -1.70 6.17
N ASN A 188 -18.34 -1.44 5.83
CA ASN A 188 -17.39 -2.45 5.37
C ASN A 188 -16.74 -3.19 6.55
N VAL A 189 -17.58 -3.93 7.28
CA VAL A 189 -17.18 -4.71 8.47
C VAL A 189 -16.10 -5.76 8.12
N ALA A 190 -16.06 -6.23 6.87
CA ALA A 190 -15.06 -7.19 6.42
C ALA A 190 -13.64 -6.58 6.43
N SER A 191 -13.46 -5.41 5.81
CA SER A 191 -12.18 -4.70 5.81
C SER A 191 -11.79 -4.21 7.21
N LEU A 192 -12.73 -3.72 8.01
CA LEU A 192 -12.46 -3.34 9.41
C LEU A 192 -11.91 -4.50 10.24
N ARG A 193 -12.47 -5.72 10.09
CA ARG A 193 -11.94 -6.92 10.76
C ARG A 193 -10.55 -7.30 10.24
N LEU A 194 -10.31 -7.15 8.95
CA LEU A 194 -9.02 -7.46 8.33
C LEU A 194 -7.90 -6.59 8.92
N PHE A 195 -8.08 -5.26 8.92
CA PHE A 195 -7.07 -4.34 9.43
C PHE A 195 -6.86 -4.48 10.94
N ARG A 196 -7.93 -4.67 11.72
CA ARG A 196 -7.82 -4.96 13.16
C ARG A 196 -7.05 -6.25 13.44
N LYS A 197 -7.22 -7.28 12.60
CA LYS A 197 -6.46 -8.55 12.72
C LYS A 197 -4.96 -8.37 12.48
N ILE A 198 -4.58 -7.43 11.61
CA ILE A 198 -3.18 -7.13 11.28
C ILE A 198 -2.49 -6.32 12.38
N GLY A 199 -3.26 -5.59 13.19
CA GLY A 199 -2.73 -4.78 14.29
C GLY A 199 -3.13 -3.30 14.23
N PHE A 200 -3.92 -2.89 13.24
CA PHE A 200 -4.44 -1.52 13.19
C PHE A 200 -5.44 -1.28 14.33
N LYS A 201 -5.28 -0.15 15.00
CA LYS A 201 -6.10 0.30 16.12
C LYS A 201 -7.04 1.41 15.69
N ASP A 202 -8.25 1.38 16.23
CA ASP A 202 -9.25 2.41 16.01
C ASP A 202 -8.88 3.67 16.79
N VAL A 203 -8.70 4.79 16.09
CA VAL A 203 -8.33 6.08 16.72
C VAL A 203 -9.53 6.98 16.96
N GLY A 204 -10.68 6.67 16.34
CA GLY A 204 -11.93 7.45 16.46
C GLY A 204 -12.94 6.83 17.43
N GLY A 205 -12.56 5.83 18.23
CA GLY A 205 -13.48 5.13 19.14
C GLY A 205 -14.62 4.39 18.43
N GLY A 206 -14.46 4.05 17.15
CA GLY A 206 -15.49 3.44 16.31
C GLY A 206 -16.53 4.42 15.76
N GLU A 207 -16.35 5.72 15.97
CA GLU A 207 -17.16 6.74 15.32
C GLU A 207 -16.67 6.97 13.89
N ALA A 208 -17.63 7.13 12.98
CA ALA A 208 -17.32 7.47 11.61
C ALA A 208 -17.05 8.97 11.49
N ASN A 209 -16.11 9.35 10.64
CA ASN A 209 -15.88 10.74 10.25
C ASN A 209 -17.11 11.31 9.52
N TYR A 210 -17.05 12.58 9.13
CA TYR A 210 -18.12 13.26 8.37
C TYR A 210 -18.53 12.51 7.09
N PHE A 211 -17.62 11.70 6.52
CA PHE A 211 -17.83 10.90 5.31
C PHE A 211 -18.32 9.47 5.57
N GLY A 212 -18.59 9.09 6.82
CA GLY A 212 -19.07 7.74 7.16
C GLY A 212 -17.95 6.70 7.30
N GLU A 213 -16.69 7.11 7.39
CA GLU A 213 -15.52 6.22 7.43
C GLU A 213 -14.90 6.15 8.83
N VAL A 214 -14.41 4.96 9.19
CA VAL A 214 -13.63 4.74 10.41
C VAL A 214 -12.16 4.76 10.04
N GLU A 215 -11.38 5.55 10.77
CA GLU A 215 -9.92 5.61 10.63
C GLU A 215 -9.27 4.62 11.59
N LEU A 216 -8.40 3.76 11.05
CA LEU A 216 -7.54 2.88 11.85
C LEU A 216 -6.07 3.24 11.59
N ARG A 217 -5.25 3.23 12.65
CA ARG A 217 -3.81 3.52 12.57
C ARG A 217 -2.96 2.39 13.14
N MET A 218 -1.75 2.26 12.60
CA MET A 218 -0.71 1.39 13.10
C MET A 218 0.57 2.22 13.21
N ASP A 219 1.09 2.36 14.44
CA ASP A 219 2.33 3.08 14.68
C ASP A 219 3.50 2.33 14.05
N VAL A 220 4.40 3.06 13.40
CA VAL A 220 5.64 2.50 12.84
C VAL A 220 6.77 3.01 13.72
N ARG A 221 7.48 2.10 14.39
CA ARG A 221 8.68 2.44 15.17
C ARG A 221 9.89 1.93 14.41
N GLU A 222 10.89 2.78 14.22
CA GLU A 222 12.13 2.38 13.57
C GLU A 222 12.79 1.23 14.34
N GLY A 223 13.07 0.12 13.65
CA GLY A 223 13.76 -1.03 14.21
C GLY A 223 12.90 -2.03 14.98
N GLU A 224 11.62 -1.74 15.24
CA GLU A 224 10.65 -2.77 15.66
C GLU A 224 10.05 -3.39 14.40
N CYS A 225 10.36 -4.69 14.17
CA CYS A 225 9.58 -5.47 13.24
C CYS A 225 8.13 -5.36 13.70
N VAL A 226 7.23 -4.87 12.84
CA VAL A 226 5.81 -4.92 13.16
C VAL A 226 5.52 -6.40 13.40
N ASP A 227 5.15 -6.78 14.62
CA ASP A 227 4.74 -8.13 14.98
C ASP A 227 3.44 -8.45 14.20
N LEU A 228 3.59 -8.66 12.89
CA LEU A 228 2.54 -9.09 12.00
C LEU A 228 2.23 -10.53 12.42
N ALA A 229 0.99 -10.74 12.87
CA ALA A 229 0.54 -12.02 13.42
C ALA A 229 1.13 -13.24 12.69
N ASP A 230 1.76 -14.15 13.45
CA ASP A 230 2.45 -15.36 13.01
C ASP A 230 1.88 -15.95 11.70
N GLY A 231 2.66 -15.83 10.63
CA GLY A 231 2.29 -16.34 9.33
C GLY A 231 3.45 -16.26 8.35
N ASP A 232 3.43 -17.14 7.37
CA ASP A 232 4.33 -17.28 6.21
C ASP A 232 4.27 -16.06 5.25
N GLY A 233 4.06 -14.87 5.81
CA GLY A 233 3.66 -13.62 5.15
C GLY A 233 4.79 -12.61 4.97
N GLU A 234 6.00 -12.88 5.49
CA GLU A 234 7.19 -12.10 5.11
C GLU A 234 7.51 -12.41 3.64
N GLY A 235 7.08 -11.51 2.77
CA GLY A 235 7.33 -11.63 1.34
C GLY A 235 8.81 -11.45 1.03
N LYS A 236 9.34 -12.33 0.18
CA LYS A 236 10.70 -12.22 -0.34
C LYS A 236 10.74 -11.20 -1.46
N VAL A 237 11.58 -10.17 -1.32
CA VAL A 237 11.88 -9.26 -2.42
C VAL A 237 12.71 -9.99 -3.48
N VAL A 238 12.23 -9.99 -4.72
CA VAL A 238 12.85 -10.63 -5.89
C VAL A 238 12.96 -9.60 -7.02
N ARG A 239 13.85 -9.85 -7.98
CA ARG A 239 14.02 -8.96 -9.13
C ARG A 239 12.75 -9.00 -9.99
N TYR A 240 12.30 -7.82 -10.43
CA TYR A 240 11.22 -7.67 -11.41
C TYR A 240 11.77 -7.10 -12.71
N GLY A 241 11.54 -7.79 -13.82
CA GLY A 241 12.16 -7.45 -15.11
C GLY A 241 13.61 -7.91 -15.24
N SER A 242 14.20 -7.58 -16.38
CA SER A 242 15.58 -7.88 -16.77
C SER A 242 16.55 -6.78 -16.37
#